data_AF-A0A3D5UQJ8-F1
#
_entry.id   AF-A0A3D5UQJ8-F1
#
_cell.length_a   1.000
_cell.length_b   1.000
_cell.length_c   1.000
_cell.angle_alpha   90.00
_cell.angle_beta   90.00
_cell.angle_gamma   90.00
#
_symmetry.space_group_name_H-M   'P 1'
#
loop_
_entity.id
_entity.type
_entity.pdbx_description
1 polymer ?
#
loop_
_entity_poly.entity_id
_entity_poly.type
_entity_poly.pdbx_seq_one_letter_code
_entity_poly.pdbx_strand_id
1 'polypeptide(L)'
;APERQALSAVLIGESAELSFDSDGRVILPETLRNLAGITDEATFVGMGQRFQIWEPKAYDAYYAKALEDAQKYRDMLRAPAAQGGGGQ
;
A
#
# COMPACT_ATOMS: atom_id res chain seq x y z
N ALA A 1 -13.78 1.71 23.38
CA ALA A 1 -12.36 1.50 23.74
C ALA A 1 -11.55 2.63 23.12
N PRO A 2 -10.89 3.48 23.92
CA PRO A 2 -10.16 4.65 23.43
C PRO A 2 -9.14 4.32 22.32
N GLU A 3 -8.60 3.11 22.32
CA GLU A 3 -7.65 2.59 21.32
C GLU A 3 -8.30 2.47 19.92
N ARG A 4 -9.55 2.02 19.84
CA ARG A 4 -10.30 1.94 18.56
C ARG A 4 -10.58 3.32 18.00
N GLN A 5 -10.86 4.29 18.87
CA GLN A 5 -11.14 5.66 18.45
C GLN A 5 -9.88 6.35 17.95
N ALA A 6 -8.74 6.15 18.63
CA ALA A 6 -7.44 6.64 18.17
C ALA A 6 -7.05 6.05 16.80
N LEU A 7 -7.21 4.74 16.61
CA LEU A 7 -6.93 4.09 15.32
C LEU A 7 -7.84 4.61 14.20
N SER A 8 -9.14 4.78 14.47
CA SER A 8 -10.08 5.32 13.49
C SER A 8 -9.76 6.77 13.12
N ALA A 9 -9.33 7.61 14.08
CA ALA A 9 -8.95 8.98 13.81
C ALA A 9 -7.74 9.06 12.88
N VAL A 10 -6.74 8.21 13.09
CA VAL A 10 -5.54 8.16 12.22
C VAL A 10 -5.86 7.59 10.84
N LEU A 11 -6.62 6.50 10.75
CA LEU A 11 -6.88 5.83 9.47
C LEU A 11 -7.92 6.53 8.60
N ILE A 12 -8.96 7.09 9.21
CA ILE A 12 -10.09 7.70 8.49
C ILE A 12 -10.00 9.22 8.53
N GLY A 13 -9.57 9.80 9.65
CA GLY A 13 -9.46 11.25 9.81
C GLY A 13 -8.37 11.87 8.92
N GLU A 14 -7.34 11.11 8.57
CA GLU A 14 -6.28 11.53 7.65
C GLU A 14 -6.54 11.09 6.20
N SER A 15 -7.77 10.69 5.85
CA SER A 15 -8.13 10.40 4.45
C SER A 15 -8.60 11.66 3.73
N ALA A 16 -8.18 11.83 2.47
CA ALA A 16 -8.59 12.96 1.64
C ALA A 16 -9.11 12.46 0.28
N GLU A 17 -10.22 13.03 -0.17
CA GLU A 17 -10.68 12.87 -1.54
C GLU A 17 -9.83 13.76 -2.46
N LEU A 18 -9.25 13.16 -3.51
CA LEU A 18 -8.36 13.85 -4.43
C LEU A 18 -9.00 13.90 -5.81
N SER A 19 -9.06 15.09 -6.39
CA SER A 19 -9.54 15.32 -7.75
C SER A 19 -8.38 15.36 -8.72
N PHE A 20 -8.57 14.74 -9.88
CA PHE A 20 -7.62 14.81 -10.98
C PHE A 20 -7.87 16.06 -11.82
N ASP A 21 -6.79 16.70 -12.28
CA ASP A 21 -6.88 17.73 -13.31
C ASP A 21 -7.08 17.11 -14.71
N SER A 22 -7.19 17.96 -15.73
CA SER A 22 -7.38 17.53 -17.13
C SER A 22 -6.24 16.68 -17.68
N ASP A 23 -5.04 16.79 -17.09
CA ASP A 23 -3.85 16.05 -17.48
C ASP A 23 -3.68 14.76 -16.66
N GLY A 24 -4.65 14.44 -15.79
CA GLY A 24 -4.64 13.25 -14.94
C GLY A 24 -3.68 13.36 -13.75
N ARG A 25 -3.27 14.57 -13.35
CA ARG A 25 -2.43 14.79 -12.17
C ARG A 25 -3.29 15.01 -10.94
N VAL A 26 -2.71 14.73 -9.78
CA VAL A 26 -3.31 14.99 -8.48
C VAL A 26 -2.34 15.81 -7.65
N ILE A 27 -2.87 16.78 -6.90
CA ILE A 27 -2.08 17.51 -5.90
C ILE A 27 -2.19 16.73 -4.59
N LEU A 28 -1.04 16.24 -4.10
CA LEU A 28 -0.98 15.58 -2.79
C LEU A 28 -1.00 16.66 -1.68
N PRO A 29 -2.03 16.71 -0.83
CA PRO A 29 -2.13 17.67 0.26
C PRO A 29 -0.91 17.62 1.18
N GLU A 30 -0.55 18.75 1.76
CA GLU A 30 0.59 18.88 2.66
C GLU A 30 0.52 17.91 3.85
N THR A 31 -0.66 17.73 4.45
CA THR A 31 -0.87 16.79 5.54
C THR A 31 -0.48 15.36 5.15
N LEU A 32 -0.87 14.90 3.96
CA LEU A 32 -0.52 13.57 3.47
C LEU A 32 0.97 13.45 3.12
N ARG A 33 1.57 14.49 2.55
CA ARG A 33 3.02 14.54 2.30
C ARG A 33 3.81 14.43 3.60
N ASN A 34 3.41 15.20 4.62
CA ASN A 34 4.06 15.21 5.93
C ASN A 34 3.91 13.86 6.64
N LEU A 35 2.72 13.25 6.59
CA LEU A 35 2.47 11.93 7.16
C LEU A 35 3.33 10.84 6.48
N ALA A 36 3.47 10.91 5.16
CA ALA A 36 4.27 9.97 4.38
C ALA A 36 5.79 10.26 4.41
N GLY A 37 6.20 11.41 4.97
CA GLY A 37 7.60 11.86 4.98
C GLY A 37 8.14 12.23 3.59
N ILE A 38 7.28 12.54 2.63
CA ILE A 38 7.67 12.83 1.24
C ILE A 38 8.07 14.30 1.11
N THR A 39 9.25 14.55 0.55
CA THR A 39 9.79 15.91 0.38
C THR A 39 9.96 16.28 -1.09
N ASP A 40 10.84 15.57 -1.80
CA ASP A 40 11.21 15.84 -3.19
C ASP A 40 10.81 14.69 -4.13
N GLU A 41 11.23 13.47 -3.79
CA GLU A 41 10.96 12.28 -4.58
C GLU A 41 9.95 11.35 -3.90
N ALA A 42 9.21 10.59 -4.70
CA ALA A 42 8.26 9.60 -4.24
C ALA A 42 8.33 8.32 -5.08
N THR A 43 8.14 7.17 -4.43
CA THR A 43 8.03 5.86 -5.08
C THR A 43 6.55 5.49 -5.22
N PHE A 44 6.13 5.17 -6.44
CA PHE A 44 4.79 4.72 -6.75
C PHE A 44 4.75 3.19 -6.89
N VAL A 45 3.86 2.53 -6.16
CA VAL A 45 3.76 1.07 -6.11
C VAL A 45 2.33 0.64 -6.42
N GLY A 46 2.15 -0.06 -7.53
CA GLY A 46 0.86 -0.62 -7.93
C GLY A 46 0.50 -1.89 -7.14
N MET A 47 -0.73 -1.99 -6.66
CA MET A 47 -1.27 -3.13 -5.91
C MET A 47 -2.64 -3.54 -6.45
N GLY A 48 -2.72 -3.78 -7.77
CA GLY A 48 -3.97 -4.12 -8.45
C GLY A 48 -4.91 -2.92 -8.53
N GLN A 49 -6.01 -2.92 -7.77
CA GLN A 49 -7.02 -1.86 -7.77
C GLN A 49 -6.63 -0.63 -6.95
N ARG A 50 -5.50 -0.68 -6.26
CA ARG A 50 -5.00 0.39 -5.39
C ARG A 50 -3.53 0.61 -5.69
N PHE A 51 -3.00 1.74 -5.25
CA PHE A 51 -1.57 2.00 -5.26
C PHE A 51 -1.16 2.59 -3.92
N GLN A 52 0.15 2.58 -3.70
CA GLN A 52 0.78 3.24 -2.57
C GLN A 52 1.79 4.26 -3.08
N ILE A 53 1.96 5.33 -2.32
CA ILE A 53 3.00 6.33 -2.53
C ILE A 53 3.87 6.34 -1.27
N TRP A 54 5.17 6.32 -1.46
CA TRP A 54 6.16 6.23 -0.38
C TRP A 54 7.27 7.26 -0.57
N GLU A 55 7.91 7.66 0.52
CA GLU A 55 9.29 8.15 0.45
C GLU A 55 10.21 6.99 0.01
N PRO A 56 11.16 7.21 -0.92
CA PRO A 56 11.96 6.13 -1.51
C PRO A 56 12.68 5.23 -0.50
N LYS A 57 13.40 5.80 0.48
CA LYS A 57 14.17 4.99 1.45
C LYS A 57 13.28 4.23 2.41
N ALA A 58 12.14 4.81 2.79
CA ALA A 58 11.13 4.14 3.59
C ALA A 58 10.57 2.93 2.85
N TYR A 59 10.34 3.05 1.53
CA TYR A 59 9.92 1.91 0.72
C TYR A 59 11.00 0.83 0.61
N ASP A 60 12.26 1.20 0.39
CA ASP A 60 13.36 0.22 0.31
C ASP A 60 13.46 -0.63 1.59
N ALA A 61 13.37 0.03 2.76
CA ALA A 61 13.37 -0.65 4.04
C ALA A 61 12.14 -1.56 4.24
N TYR A 62 10.96 -1.07 3.85
CA TYR A 62 9.73 -1.87 3.87
C TYR A 62 9.82 -3.08 2.95
N TYR A 63 10.30 -2.89 1.72
CA TYR A 63 10.39 -3.93 0.70
C TYR A 63 11.39 -5.02 1.08
N ALA A 64 12.54 -4.65 1.65
CA ALA A 64 13.51 -5.61 2.16
C ALA A 64 12.88 -6.55 3.21
N LYS A 65 12.13 -5.97 4.16
CA LYS A 65 11.41 -6.76 5.18
C LYS A 65 10.29 -7.61 4.56
N ALA A 66 9.51 -7.04 3.64
CA ALA A 66 8.44 -7.75 2.96
C ALA A 66 8.98 -8.94 2.14
N LEU A 67 10.18 -8.82 1.57
CA LEU A 67 10.85 -9.89 0.85
C LEU A 67 11.25 -11.04 1.79
N GLU A 68 11.82 -10.74 2.96
CA GLU A 68 12.12 -11.73 4.00
C GLU A 68 10.85 -12.47 4.45
N ASP A 69 9.77 -11.73 4.71
CA ASP A 69 8.48 -12.32 5.10
C ASP A 69 7.88 -13.18 3.98
N ALA A 70 7.94 -12.73 2.72
CA ALA A 70 7.43 -13.47 1.58
C ALA A 70 8.14 -14.82 1.39
N GLN A 71 9.45 -14.88 1.65
CA GLN A 71 10.19 -16.14 1.63
C GLN A 71 9.70 -17.10 2.73
N LYS A 72 9.41 -16.58 3.92
CA LYS A 72 8.92 -17.37 5.06
C LYS A 72 7.50 -17.91 4.85
N TYR A 73 6.63 -17.16 4.18
CA TYR A 73 5.22 -17.51 3.97
C TYR A 73 4.91 -17.93 2.53
N ARG A 74 5.93 -18.29 1.74
CA ARG A 74 5.78 -18.70 0.34
C ARG A 74 4.69 -19.74 0.12
N ASP A 75 4.58 -20.70 1.05
CA ASP A 75 3.61 -21.79 0.96
C ASP A 75 2.16 -21.34 1.20
N MET A 76 1.91 -20.17 1.82
CA MET A 76 0.56 -19.63 2.01
C MET A 76 -0.06 -19.11 0.70
N LEU A 77 0.77 -18.72 -0.26
CA LEU A 77 0.34 -18.31 -1.60
C LEU A 77 0.38 -19.47 -2.60
N ARG A 78 0.77 -20.67 -2.17
CA ARG A 78 0.69 -21.85 -3.02
C ARG A 78 -0.78 -22.15 -3.24
N ALA A 79 -1.28 -21.86 -4.45
CA ALA A 79 -2.61 -22.25 -4.85
C ALA A 79 -2.83 -23.73 -4.49
N PRO A 80 -4.00 -24.12 -3.97
CA PRO A 80 -4.31 -25.54 -3.84
C PRO A 80 -4.08 -26.16 -5.22
N ALA A 81 -3.22 -27.18 -5.28
CA ALA A 81 -2.92 -27.88 -6.52
C ALA A 81 -4.26 -28.13 -7.22
N ALA A 82 -4.44 -27.55 -8.41
CA ALA A 82 -5.66 -27.72 -9.19
C ALA A 82 -5.94 -29.23 -9.24
N GLN A 83 -6.92 -29.70 -8.47
CA GLN A 83 -7.36 -31.07 -8.51
C GLN A 83 -7.86 -31.27 -9.92
N GLY A 84 -7.14 -32.14 -10.65
CA GLY A 84 -7.33 -32.35 -12.06
C GLY A 84 -8.79 -32.61 -12.38
N GLY A 85 -9.30 -31.87 -13.37
CA GLY A 85 -10.42 -32.32 -14.17
C GLY A 85 -10.01 -33.59 -14.90
N GLY A 86 -10.13 -34.72 -14.21
CA GLY A 86 -10.11 -36.04 -14.82
C GLY A 86 -11.39 -36.19 -15.62
N GLY A 87 -11.24 -36.23 -16.94
CA GLY A 87 -12.32 -36.55 -17.86
C GLY A 87 -12.88 -37.95 -17.59
N GLN A 88 -14.21 -38.03 -17.62
CA GLN A 88 -15.01 -39.04 -18.30
C GLN A 88 -16.44 -38.52 -18.41
#